data_AF-A0A1V5JDJ1-F1
#
_entry.id   AF-A0A1V5JDJ1-F1
#
_cell.length_a   1.000
_cell.length_b   1.000
_cell.length_c   1.000
_cell.angle_alpha   90.00
_cell.angle_beta   90.00
_cell.angle_gamma   90.00
#
_symmetry.space_group_name_H-M   'P 1'
#
loop_
_entity.id
_entity.type
_entity.pdbx_description
1 polymer ?
#
loop_
_entity_poly.entity_id
_entity_poly.type
_entity_poly.pdbx_seq_one_letter_code
_entity_poly.pdbx_strand_id
1 'polypeptide(L)'
;MRVKKNWENLEGQISVANIFAVPSRILQKIFGITRSGLSRWIDSGCPRLESGSYDLPAVIKWREKKLKGAIDEEDPKIKYVRIMGQLKELDLAQKEGRLVSVPAIHAVHVRMAQLLRGVGERLGLKYGADAQVMLNDTLIEFERELEGFIEAQESSIAGGDLADAEQSFEGVADDVKVRMR
;
A
#
# COMPACT_ATOMS: atom_id res chain seq x y z
N MET A 1 13.69 69.12 -16.39
CA MET A 1 14.57 67.97 -16.72
C MET A 1 13.72 66.71 -16.86
N ARG A 2 13.48 66.23 -18.07
CA ARG A 2 12.79 64.95 -18.34
C ARG A 2 13.83 63.94 -18.82
N VAL A 3 14.05 62.89 -18.04
CA VAL A 3 14.95 61.79 -18.43
C VAL A 3 14.18 60.90 -19.42
N LYS A 4 14.58 60.96 -20.69
CA LYS A 4 14.10 60.03 -21.73
C LYS A 4 14.63 58.63 -21.39
N LYS A 5 13.73 57.66 -21.22
CA LYS A 5 14.09 56.24 -21.07
C LYS A 5 14.62 55.73 -22.42
N ASN A 6 15.85 55.26 -22.40
CA ASN A 6 16.56 54.62 -23.50
C ASN A 6 16.17 53.13 -23.50
N TRP A 7 15.34 52.70 -24.46
CA TRP A 7 14.84 51.31 -24.56
C TRP A 7 15.33 50.58 -25.82
N GLU A 8 16.28 51.15 -26.58
CA GLU A 8 16.67 50.63 -27.90
C GLU A 8 17.91 49.72 -27.91
N ASN A 9 18.46 49.28 -26.76
CA ASN A 9 19.70 48.46 -26.72
C ASN A 9 19.56 47.15 -25.93
N LEU A 10 18.51 46.35 -26.17
CA LEU A 10 18.38 45.00 -25.61
C LEU A 10 18.17 43.91 -26.67
N GLU A 11 18.73 44.08 -27.88
CA GLU A 11 18.91 42.96 -28.82
C GLU A 11 20.17 42.15 -28.51
N GLY A 12 20.34 41.81 -27.23
CA GLY A 12 21.24 40.75 -26.80
C GLY A 12 20.51 39.42 -26.96
N GLN A 13 20.98 38.57 -27.85
CA GLN A 13 20.52 37.19 -28.09
C GLN A 13 20.00 36.52 -26.79
N ILE A 14 18.67 36.38 -26.67
CA ILE A 14 18.09 35.53 -25.63
C ILE A 14 18.33 34.09 -26.07
N SER A 15 19.41 33.48 -25.54
CA SER A 15 19.62 32.05 -25.66
C SER A 15 18.41 31.32 -25.05
N VAL A 16 17.64 30.65 -25.92
CA VAL A 16 16.42 29.89 -25.62
C VAL A 16 16.68 28.74 -24.64
N ALA A 17 17.94 28.47 -24.31
CA ALA A 17 18.35 27.41 -23.38
C ALA A 17 18.03 27.69 -21.90
N ASN A 18 17.64 28.92 -21.51
CA ASN A 18 17.56 29.33 -20.10
C ASN A 18 16.20 29.93 -19.66
N ILE A 19 15.10 29.51 -20.30
CA ILE A 19 13.77 30.13 -20.14
C ILE A 19 13.18 29.96 -18.71
N PHE A 20 13.70 29.05 -17.88
CA PHE A 20 13.13 28.74 -16.56
C PHE A 20 14.07 28.99 -15.38
N ALA A 21 15.03 29.91 -15.53
CA ALA A 21 15.84 30.38 -14.41
C ALA A 21 14.98 31.22 -13.45
N VAL A 22 14.71 30.68 -12.27
CA VAL A 22 13.88 31.33 -11.24
C VAL A 22 14.70 31.77 -10.03
N PRO A 23 14.46 32.98 -9.48
CA PRO A 23 15.08 33.42 -8.24
C PRO A 23 14.51 32.66 -7.03
N SER A 24 15.30 32.59 -5.95
CA SER A 24 14.98 31.89 -4.69
C SER A 24 13.57 32.14 -4.15
N ARG A 25 13.07 33.38 -4.28
CA ARG A 25 11.74 33.79 -3.77
C ARG A 25 10.59 33.16 -4.56
N ILE A 26 10.77 32.98 -5.87
CA ILE A 26 9.77 32.36 -6.74
C ILE A 26 9.79 30.85 -6.51
N LEU A 27 10.97 30.25 -6.40
CA LEU A 27 11.13 28.84 -6.07
C LEU A 27 10.44 28.47 -4.74
N GLN A 28 10.61 29.30 -3.70
CA GLN A 28 9.92 29.14 -2.40
C GLN A 28 8.40 29.13 -2.52
N LYS A 29 7.84 30.00 -3.38
CA LYS A 29 6.39 30.06 -3.60
C LYS A 29 5.88 28.84 -4.39
N ILE A 30 6.60 28.42 -5.43
CA ILE A 30 6.21 27.27 -6.27
C ILE A 30 6.16 25.98 -5.44
N PHE A 31 7.16 25.75 -4.60
CA PHE A 31 7.26 24.52 -3.80
C PHE A 31 6.67 24.64 -2.39
N GLY A 32 6.16 25.81 -2.01
CA GLY A 32 5.59 26.05 -0.67
C GLY A 32 6.62 25.91 0.46
N ILE A 33 7.90 26.17 0.20
CA ILE A 33 8.98 25.98 1.18
C ILE A 33 9.43 27.32 1.80
N THR A 34 9.84 27.26 3.07
CA THR A 34 10.42 28.41 3.77
C THR A 34 11.86 28.66 3.34
N ARG A 35 12.42 29.83 3.67
CA ARG A 35 13.85 30.13 3.44
C ARG A 35 14.77 29.09 4.08
N SER A 36 14.47 28.67 5.30
CA SER A 36 15.21 27.63 6.00
C SER A 36 15.10 26.28 5.30
N GLY A 37 13.93 25.95 4.74
CA GLY A 37 13.73 24.76 3.90
C GLY A 37 14.58 24.80 2.63
N LEU A 38 14.66 25.95 1.96
CA LEU A 38 15.53 26.13 0.80
C LEU A 38 17.02 26.01 1.16
N SER A 39 17.45 26.52 2.32
CA SER A 39 18.84 26.34 2.79
C SER A 39 19.18 24.86 2.89
N ARG A 40 18.31 24.07 3.54
CA ARG A 40 18.51 22.61 3.65
C ARG A 40 18.57 21.92 2.28
N TRP A 41 17.80 22.40 1.29
CA TRP A 41 17.87 21.88 -0.07
C TRP A 41 19.23 22.15 -0.71
N ILE A 42 19.79 23.35 -0.52
CA ILE A 42 21.13 23.71 -0.99
C ILE A 42 22.17 22.81 -0.31
N ASP A 43 22.09 22.64 1.00
CA ASP A 43 22.99 21.77 1.78
C ASP A 43 22.91 20.30 1.31
N SER A 44 21.73 19.88 0.81
CA SER A 44 21.47 18.55 0.26
C SER A 44 21.87 18.39 -1.21
N GLY A 45 22.51 19.40 -1.82
CA GLY A 45 22.99 19.37 -3.19
C GLY A 45 21.95 19.76 -4.25
N CYS A 46 21.01 20.66 -3.93
CA CYS A 46 20.07 21.20 -4.91
C CYS A 46 20.81 21.95 -6.03
N PRO A 47 20.51 21.66 -7.32
CA PRO A 47 21.18 22.31 -8.44
C PRO A 47 20.93 23.83 -8.42
N ARG A 48 22.02 24.60 -8.43
CA ARG A 48 22.01 26.06 -8.39
C ARG A 48 22.94 26.59 -9.49
N LEU A 49 22.49 27.60 -10.22
CA LEU A 49 23.30 28.28 -11.22
C LEU A 49 24.27 29.25 -10.55
N GLU A 50 25.40 29.54 -11.20
CA GLU A 50 26.43 30.47 -10.70
C GLU A 50 25.88 31.88 -10.41
N SER A 51 24.84 32.29 -11.16
CA SER A 51 24.13 33.56 -10.99
C SER A 51 23.27 33.63 -9.72
N GLY A 52 23.17 32.56 -8.94
CA GLY A 52 22.30 32.48 -7.76
C GLY A 52 20.83 32.19 -8.07
N SER A 53 20.51 31.94 -9.35
CA SER A 53 19.18 31.51 -9.80
C SER A 53 19.11 29.98 -9.89
N TYR A 54 17.89 29.45 -10.05
CA TYR A 54 17.64 28.01 -10.07
C TYR A 54 17.01 27.62 -11.39
N ASP A 55 17.51 26.55 -12.00
CA ASP A 55 16.86 25.94 -13.16
C ASP A 55 15.70 25.06 -12.69
N LEU A 56 14.46 25.48 -12.98
CA LEU A 56 13.27 24.82 -12.44
C LEU A 56 13.16 23.33 -12.83
N PRO A 57 13.38 22.92 -14.10
CA PRO A 57 13.40 21.52 -14.49
C PRO A 57 14.46 20.68 -13.75
N ALA A 58 15.68 21.21 -13.56
CA ALA A 58 16.72 20.50 -12.81
C ALA A 58 16.34 20.31 -11.33
N VAL A 59 15.74 21.32 -10.70
CA VAL A 59 15.27 21.22 -9.30
C VAL A 59 14.14 20.20 -9.17
N ILE A 60 13.20 20.16 -10.12
CA ILE A 60 12.11 19.16 -10.12
C ILE A 60 12.69 17.74 -10.22
N LYS A 61 13.58 17.48 -11.18
CA LYS A 61 14.21 16.16 -11.35
C LYS A 61 15.01 15.74 -10.13
N TRP A 62 15.76 16.67 -9.53
CA TRP A 62 16.50 16.42 -8.28
C TRP A 62 15.55 16.03 -7.13
N ARG A 63 14.44 16.76 -6.99
CA ARG A 63 13.43 16.50 -5.95
C ARG A 63 12.75 15.15 -6.15
N GLU A 64 12.38 14.79 -7.37
CA GLU A 64 11.80 13.48 -7.69
C GLU A 64 12.77 12.34 -7.36
N LYS A 65 14.06 12.50 -7.67
CA LYS A 65 15.08 11.50 -7.31
C LYS A 65 15.23 11.37 -5.80
N LYS A 66 15.20 12.48 -5.06
CA LYS A 66 15.25 12.49 -3.59
C LYS A 66 14.00 11.90 -2.94
N LEU A 67 12.82 12.14 -3.52
CA LEU A 67 11.58 11.52 -3.05
C LEU A 67 11.57 10.01 -3.34
N LYS A 68 12.00 9.60 -4.54
CA LYS A 68 12.11 8.16 -4.87
C LYS A 68 13.08 7.42 -3.96
N GLY A 69 14.23 8.02 -3.62
CA GLY A 69 15.19 7.42 -2.68
C GLY A 69 14.81 7.54 -1.20
N ALA A 70 13.75 8.28 -0.84
CA ALA A 70 13.23 8.39 0.52
C ALA A 70 11.98 7.51 0.75
N ILE A 71 11.47 6.86 -0.30
CA ILE A 71 10.36 5.91 -0.20
C ILE A 71 10.86 4.52 0.23
N ASP A 72 12.16 4.23 0.07
CA ASP A 72 12.77 2.97 0.54
C ASP A 72 13.06 2.94 2.05
N GLU A 73 12.83 4.05 2.75
CA GLU A 73 12.89 4.15 4.22
C GLU A 73 11.52 4.62 4.73
N GLU A 74 10.48 3.77 4.54
CA GLU A 74 9.14 4.02 5.07
C GLU A 74 9.24 4.28 6.58
N ASP A 75 9.03 5.54 6.98
CA ASP A 75 8.89 5.93 8.38
C ASP A 75 7.92 4.94 9.04
N PRO A 76 8.33 4.21 10.09
CA PRO A 76 7.51 3.18 10.71
C PRO A 76 6.13 3.70 11.13
N LYS A 77 5.97 5.01 11.35
CA LYS A 77 4.68 5.65 11.61
C LYS A 77 3.75 5.62 10.42
N ILE A 78 4.25 5.82 9.19
CA ILE A 78 3.43 5.79 7.98
C ILE A 78 2.94 4.37 7.72
N LYS A 79 3.81 3.36 7.89
CA LYS A 79 3.45 1.95 7.82
C LYS A 79 2.40 1.57 8.87
N TYR A 80 2.60 2.00 10.12
CA TYR A 80 1.64 1.78 11.21
C TYR A 80 0.26 2.39 10.92
N VAL A 81 0.21 3.64 10.44
CA VAL A 81 -1.06 4.31 10.09
C VAL A 81 -1.78 3.58 8.96
N ARG A 82 -1.05 3.08 7.95
CA ARG A 82 -1.62 2.29 6.86
C ARG A 82 -2.24 0.98 7.37
N ILE A 83 -1.50 0.21 8.17
CA ILE A 83 -1.96 -1.06 8.76
C ILE A 83 -3.20 -0.84 9.64
N MET A 84 -3.18 0.21 10.48
CA MET A 84 -4.33 0.55 11.33
C MET A 84 -5.55 1.00 10.53
N GLY A 85 -5.35 1.64 9.37
CA GLY A 85 -6.41 1.95 8.42
C GLY A 85 -7.06 0.68 7.87
N GLN A 86 -6.24 -0.25 7.37
CA GLN A 86 -6.71 -1.53 6.83
C GLN A 86 -7.47 -2.36 7.88
N LEU A 87 -6.97 -2.42 9.12
CA LEU A 87 -7.66 -3.11 10.21
C LEU A 87 -9.05 -2.53 10.49
N LYS A 88 -9.20 -1.19 10.44
CA LYS A 88 -10.50 -0.54 10.64
C LYS A 88 -11.46 -0.78 9.47
N GLU A 89 -10.96 -0.82 8.24
CA GLU A 89 -11.77 -1.17 7.08
C GLU A 89 -12.29 -2.60 7.16
N LEU A 90 -11.46 -3.56 7.60
CA LEU A 90 -11.87 -4.94 7.83
C LEU A 90 -12.92 -5.05 8.96
N ASP A 91 -12.74 -4.34 10.07
CA ASP A 91 -13.70 -4.30 11.18
C ASP A 91 -15.05 -3.70 10.74
N LEU A 92 -15.03 -2.64 9.92
CA LEU A 92 -16.24 -2.09 9.30
C LEU A 92 -16.93 -3.11 8.39
N ALA A 93 -16.19 -3.77 7.51
CA ALA A 93 -16.74 -4.77 6.60
C ALA A 93 -17.33 -5.98 7.35
N GLN A 94 -16.74 -6.37 8.49
CA GLN A 94 -17.29 -7.39 9.38
C GLN A 94 -18.60 -6.95 10.03
N LYS A 95 -18.67 -5.72 10.57
CA LYS A 95 -19.89 -5.17 11.18
C LYS A 95 -21.03 -4.98 10.19
N GLU A 96 -20.71 -4.67 8.94
CA GLU A 96 -21.68 -4.57 7.85
C GLU A 96 -22.14 -5.95 7.33
N GLY A 97 -21.58 -7.05 7.85
CA GLY A 97 -21.93 -8.41 7.45
C GLY A 97 -21.42 -8.80 6.06
N ARG A 98 -20.48 -8.05 5.49
CA ARG A 98 -19.82 -8.39 4.21
C ARG A 98 -18.75 -9.47 4.37
N LEU A 99 -18.23 -9.64 5.58
CA LEU A 99 -17.25 -10.66 5.93
C LEU A 99 -17.87 -11.64 6.95
N VAL A 100 -17.77 -12.92 6.65
CA VAL A 100 -18.14 -14.01 7.56
C VAL A 100 -16.88 -14.57 8.19
N SER A 101 -16.88 -14.78 9.51
CA SER A 101 -15.72 -15.36 10.18
C SER A 101 -15.56 -16.84 9.82
N VAL A 102 -14.32 -17.26 9.58
CA VAL A 102 -14.00 -18.68 9.30
C VAL A 102 -14.54 -19.62 10.39
N PRO A 103 -14.46 -19.31 11.71
CA PRO A 103 -15.07 -20.15 12.73
C PRO A 103 -16.60 -20.29 12.60
N ALA A 104 -17.30 -19.25 12.14
CA ALA A 104 -18.74 -19.31 11.92
C ALA A 104 -19.09 -20.23 10.74
N ILE A 105 -18.32 -20.16 9.65
CA ILE A 105 -18.47 -21.07 8.50
C ILE A 105 -18.23 -22.51 8.95
N HIS A 106 -17.15 -22.76 9.71
CA HIS A 106 -16.84 -24.08 10.25
C HIS A 106 -17.95 -24.62 11.16
N ALA A 107 -18.54 -23.78 12.02
CA ALA A 107 -19.64 -24.20 12.89
C ALA A 107 -20.90 -24.60 12.09
N VAL A 108 -21.24 -23.84 11.05
CA VAL A 108 -22.33 -24.20 10.13
C VAL A 108 -22.03 -25.50 9.41
N HIS A 109 -20.78 -25.68 8.96
CA HIS A 109 -20.34 -26.90 8.27
C HIS A 109 -20.47 -28.15 9.16
N VAL A 110 -19.95 -28.11 10.39
CA VAL A 110 -20.08 -29.22 11.35
C VAL A 110 -21.55 -29.57 11.60
N ARG A 111 -22.41 -28.56 11.77
CA ARG A 111 -23.85 -28.78 11.96
C ARG A 111 -24.49 -29.44 10.74
N MET A 112 -24.12 -29.02 9.54
CA MET A 112 -24.63 -29.60 8.30
C MET A 112 -24.20 -31.06 8.13
N ALA A 113 -22.94 -31.38 8.40
CA ALA A 113 -22.42 -32.75 8.37
C ALA A 113 -23.19 -33.67 9.35
N GLN A 114 -23.50 -33.18 10.56
CA GLN A 114 -24.29 -33.94 11.54
C GLN A 114 -25.73 -34.21 11.04
N LEU A 115 -26.38 -33.21 10.45
CA LEU A 115 -27.73 -33.37 9.89
C LEU A 115 -27.73 -34.39 8.75
N LEU A 116 -26.75 -34.32 7.86
CA LEU A 116 -26.63 -35.21 6.72
C LEU A 116 -26.33 -36.65 7.15
N ARG A 117 -25.45 -36.85 8.14
CA ARG A 117 -25.23 -38.17 8.76
C ARG A 117 -26.54 -38.77 9.29
N GLY A 118 -27.32 -37.99 10.04
CA GLY A 118 -28.61 -38.45 10.56
C GLY A 118 -29.66 -38.72 9.47
N VAL A 119 -29.59 -38.03 8.33
CA VAL A 119 -30.39 -38.34 7.14
C VAL A 119 -29.94 -39.67 6.51
N GLY A 120 -28.63 -39.87 6.35
CA GLY A 120 -28.04 -41.10 5.81
C GLY A 120 -28.38 -42.34 6.64
N GLU A 121 -28.31 -42.25 7.97
CA GLU A 121 -28.72 -43.33 8.87
C GLU A 121 -30.20 -43.69 8.69
N ARG A 122 -31.08 -42.69 8.59
CA ARG A 122 -32.53 -42.92 8.37
C ARG A 122 -32.82 -43.51 6.98
N LEU A 123 -32.07 -43.09 5.96
CA LEU A 123 -32.16 -43.65 4.61
C LEU A 123 -31.69 -45.11 4.60
N GLY A 124 -30.56 -45.41 5.23
CA GLY A 124 -30.02 -46.77 5.35
C GLY A 124 -31.03 -47.73 6.00
N LEU A 125 -31.72 -47.28 7.06
CA LEU A 125 -32.75 -48.09 7.71
C LEU A 125 -33.99 -48.34 6.84
N LYS A 126 -34.40 -47.37 6.01
CA LYS A 126 -35.62 -47.48 5.19
C LYS A 126 -35.42 -48.13 3.82
N TYR A 127 -34.27 -47.88 3.20
CA TYR A 127 -34.02 -48.18 1.78
C TYR A 127 -32.80 -49.06 1.56
N GLY A 128 -32.11 -49.47 2.63
CA GLY A 128 -30.93 -50.33 2.57
C GLY A 128 -29.61 -49.55 2.44
N ALA A 129 -28.50 -50.28 2.54
CA ALA A 129 -27.16 -49.72 2.61
C ALA A 129 -26.78 -48.86 1.39
N ASP A 130 -27.28 -49.19 0.20
CA ASP A 130 -26.97 -48.49 -1.05
C ASP A 130 -27.38 -47.00 -1.00
N ALA A 131 -28.52 -46.70 -0.36
CA ALA A 131 -29.00 -45.33 -0.20
C ALA A 131 -28.13 -44.49 0.75
N GLN A 132 -27.51 -45.15 1.74
CA GLN A 132 -26.57 -44.50 2.66
C GLN A 132 -25.22 -44.26 1.98
N VAL A 133 -24.74 -45.20 1.17
CA VAL A 133 -23.50 -45.08 0.40
C VAL A 133 -23.59 -43.90 -0.57
N MET A 134 -24.68 -43.80 -1.34
CA MET A 134 -24.89 -42.70 -2.29
C MET A 134 -24.87 -41.32 -1.62
N LEU A 135 -25.42 -41.19 -0.41
CA LEU A 135 -25.40 -39.94 0.34
C LEU A 135 -23.98 -39.61 0.84
N ASN A 136 -23.25 -40.60 1.36
CA ASN A 136 -21.87 -40.39 1.79
C ASN A 136 -20.95 -40.01 0.64
N ASP A 137 -21.12 -40.60 -0.54
CA ASP A 137 -20.33 -40.25 -1.74
C ASP A 137 -20.57 -38.79 -2.13
N THR A 138 -21.84 -38.35 -2.09
CA THR A 138 -22.20 -36.95 -2.39
C THR A 138 -21.60 -35.98 -1.36
N LEU A 139 -21.51 -36.39 -0.08
CA LEU A 139 -20.88 -35.57 0.96
C LEU A 139 -19.37 -35.40 0.72
N ILE A 140 -18.69 -36.48 0.33
CA ILE A 140 -17.26 -36.46 0.05
C ILE A 140 -16.97 -35.55 -1.17
N GLU A 141 -17.79 -35.62 -2.22
CA GLU A 141 -17.66 -34.73 -3.38
C GLU A 141 -17.85 -33.27 -2.98
N PHE A 142 -18.86 -32.97 -2.17
CA PHE A 142 -19.11 -31.62 -1.68
C PHE A 142 -17.97 -31.08 -0.79
N GLU A 143 -17.40 -31.92 0.07
CA GLU A 143 -16.25 -31.55 0.91
C GLU A 143 -15.02 -31.19 0.06
N ARG A 144 -14.76 -31.96 -1.01
CA ARG A 144 -13.68 -31.68 -1.98
C ARG A 144 -13.89 -30.38 -2.73
N GLU A 145 -15.12 -30.08 -3.17
CA GLU A 145 -15.42 -28.81 -3.84
C GLU A 145 -15.18 -27.61 -2.91
N LEU A 146 -15.53 -27.75 -1.63
CA LEU A 146 -15.27 -26.71 -0.64
C LEU A 146 -13.78 -26.52 -0.35
N GLU A 147 -13.01 -27.60 -0.18
CA GLU A 147 -11.55 -27.51 -0.01
C GLU A 147 -10.91 -26.81 -1.21
N GLY A 148 -11.30 -27.17 -2.43
CA GLY A 148 -10.83 -26.50 -3.65
C GLY A 148 -11.20 -25.02 -3.71
N PHE A 149 -12.39 -24.65 -3.21
CA PHE A 149 -12.79 -23.23 -3.12
C PHE A 149 -11.96 -22.46 -2.09
N ILE A 150 -11.67 -23.07 -0.94
CA ILE A 150 -10.82 -22.47 0.11
C ILE A 150 -9.40 -22.29 -0.41
N GLU A 151 -8.79 -23.32 -1.01
CA GLU A 151 -7.44 -23.24 -1.58
C GLU A 151 -7.35 -22.19 -2.70
N ALA A 152 -8.39 -22.05 -3.53
CA ALA A 152 -8.45 -21.03 -4.56
C ALA A 152 -8.54 -19.60 -3.97
N GLN A 153 -9.30 -19.42 -2.89
CA GLN A 153 -9.38 -18.14 -2.17
C GLN A 153 -8.06 -17.83 -1.46
N GLU A 154 -7.46 -18.79 -0.78
CA GLU A 154 -6.16 -18.63 -0.12
C GLU A 154 -5.04 -18.32 -1.12
N SER A 155 -5.02 -18.99 -2.28
CA SER A 155 -4.09 -18.69 -3.37
C SER A 155 -4.32 -17.29 -3.96
N SER A 156 -5.58 -16.85 -4.05
CA SER A 156 -5.93 -15.49 -4.46
C SER A 156 -5.50 -14.43 -3.44
N ILE A 157 -5.46 -14.76 -2.15
CA ILE A 157 -5.01 -13.87 -1.08
C ILE A 157 -3.47 -13.87 -1.00
N ALA A 158 -2.83 -15.04 -1.10
CA ALA A 158 -1.38 -15.21 -1.06
C ALA A 158 -0.67 -14.62 -2.29
N GLY A 159 -1.35 -14.53 -3.44
CA GLY A 159 -0.87 -13.80 -4.61
C GLY A 159 -0.82 -12.28 -4.44
N GLY A 160 -1.33 -11.73 -3.33
CA GLY A 160 -1.20 -10.33 -2.96
C GLY A 160 -0.17 -10.11 -1.84
N ASP A 161 1.10 -9.89 -2.19
CA ASP A 161 2.15 -9.18 -1.42
C ASP A 161 2.12 -9.30 0.13
N LEU A 162 1.94 -10.50 0.68
CA LEU A 162 2.02 -10.74 2.13
C LEU A 162 3.35 -11.37 2.56
N ALA A 163 4.10 -11.97 1.63
CA ALA A 163 5.38 -12.62 1.92
C ALA A 163 6.48 -11.65 2.38
N ASP A 164 6.43 -10.37 1.97
CA ASP A 164 7.41 -9.35 2.35
C ASP A 164 7.15 -8.74 3.75
N ALA A 165 5.97 -8.96 4.31
CA ALA A 165 5.59 -8.37 5.60
C ALA A 165 6.16 -9.15 6.79
N GLU A 166 6.24 -10.49 6.73
CA GLU A 166 6.64 -11.33 7.86
C GLU A 166 8.16 -11.32 8.13
N GLN A 167 9.00 -11.27 7.09
CA GLN A 167 10.46 -11.17 7.28
C GLN A 167 10.90 -9.84 7.91
N SER A 168 10.08 -8.78 7.83
CA SER A 168 10.38 -7.49 8.45
C SER A 168 10.07 -7.43 9.96
N PHE A 169 9.29 -8.36 10.52
CA PHE A 169 8.90 -8.32 11.93
C PHE A 169 9.92 -8.99 12.87
N GLU A 170 10.65 -10.01 12.41
CA GLU A 170 11.63 -10.72 13.25
C GLU A 170 12.89 -9.87 13.54
N GLY A 171 13.27 -8.95 12.65
CA GLY A 171 14.40 -8.03 12.88
C GLY A 171 14.09 -6.87 13.84
N VAL A 172 12.82 -6.49 14.02
CA VAL A 172 12.43 -5.33 14.86
C VAL A 172 12.32 -5.71 16.35
N ALA A 173 12.05 -6.97 16.66
CA ALA A 173 11.95 -7.44 18.05
C ALA A 173 13.32 -7.44 18.78
N ASP A 174 14.41 -7.69 18.04
CA ASP A 174 15.76 -7.69 18.62
C ASP A 174 16.30 -6.28 18.89
N ASP A 175 15.94 -5.29 18.05
CA ASP A 175 16.44 -3.92 18.18
C ASP A 175 15.82 -3.16 19.38
N VAL A 176 14.62 -3.56 19.81
CA VAL A 176 13.96 -3.00 21.01
C VAL A 176 14.60 -3.51 22.31
N LYS A 177 15.20 -4.71 22.33
CA LYS A 177 15.89 -5.24 23.52
C LYS A 177 17.26 -4.58 23.78
N VAL A 178 17.92 -4.05 22.76
CA VAL A 178 19.24 -3.40 22.90
C VAL A 178 19.12 -2.02 23.55
N ARG A 179 17.95 -1.36 23.47
CA ARG A 179 17.75 0.00 23.98
C ARG A 179 17.25 0.09 25.44
N MET A 180 17.08 -1.04 26.12
CA MET A 180 16.63 -1.12 27.52
C MET A 180 17.68 -1.71 28.49
N ARG A 181 18.97 -1.74 28.11
CA ARG A 181 20.08 -2.02 29.02
C ARG A 181 20.99 -0.81 29.18
#